data_AF-A0ABD3IIG2-F1
#
_entry.id   AF-A0ABD3IIG2-F1
#
_cell.length_a   1.000
_cell.length_b   1.000
_cell.length_c   1.000
_cell.angle_alpha   90.00
_cell.angle_beta   90.00
_cell.angle_gamma   90.00
#
_symmetry.space_group_name_H-M   'P 1'
#
loop_
_entity.id
_entity.type
_entity.pdbx_description
1 polymer ?
#
loop_
_entity_poly.entity_id
_entity_poly.type
_entity_poly.pdbx_seq_one_letter_code
_entity_poly.pdbx_strand_id
1 'polypeptide(L)'
;MSNWETGLNITTVPVAGVPGNQWWILGFGTVFVINDKHTELYEHNSMELGRARGAYVNLAVDGSDLHLLMSHVFTNQEFSGSTLEIQVSVVSGTGKFRLARGYAFLETLFLDRLTPMPSYAGMSPFITTDLEEFRLWLLL
;
A
#
# COMPACT_ATOMS: atom_id res chain seq x y z
N MET A 1 -3.64 4.35 -4.22
CA MET A 1 -3.00 3.00 -4.27
C MET A 1 -4.07 1.96 -4.04
N SER A 2 -4.08 0.87 -4.82
CA SER A 2 -5.00 -0.23 -4.56
C SER A 2 -4.28 -1.56 -4.35
N ASN A 3 -4.74 -2.29 -3.34
CA ASN A 3 -4.17 -3.54 -2.84
C ASN A 3 -5.13 -4.65 -3.20
N TRP A 4 -4.71 -5.64 -3.97
CA TRP A 4 -5.57 -6.75 -4.37
C TRP A 4 -5.04 -8.05 -3.77
N GLU A 5 -5.76 -8.59 -2.78
CA GLU A 5 -5.36 -9.78 -2.02
C GLU A 5 -5.86 -11.10 -2.64
N THR A 6 -6.87 -11.03 -3.50
CA THR A 6 -7.44 -12.19 -4.20
C THR A 6 -7.80 -11.86 -5.65
N GLY A 7 -8.10 -12.89 -6.44
CA GLY A 7 -8.46 -12.75 -7.86
C GLY A 7 -7.31 -13.12 -8.80
N LEU A 8 -7.41 -12.75 -10.07
CA LEU A 8 -6.40 -13.07 -11.09
C LEU A 8 -5.20 -12.10 -11.09
N ASN A 9 -5.39 -10.89 -10.53
CA ASN A 9 -4.39 -9.81 -10.53
C ASN A 9 -3.95 -9.49 -9.10
N ILE A 10 -3.50 -10.50 -8.38
CA ILE A 10 -3.02 -10.35 -7.00
C ILE A 10 -1.77 -9.46 -7.00
N THR A 11 -1.76 -8.48 -6.12
CA THR A 11 -0.66 -7.52 -5.92
C THR A 11 -0.20 -7.48 -4.46
N THR A 12 -1.00 -8.04 -3.56
CA THR A 12 -0.76 -8.08 -2.13
C THR A 12 -0.89 -9.52 -1.63
N VAL A 13 0.10 -10.01 -0.88
CA VAL A 13 0.13 -11.41 -0.41
C VAL A 13 0.58 -11.47 1.04
N PRO A 14 -0.13 -12.20 1.93
CA PRO A 14 0.36 -12.47 3.27
C PRO A 14 1.54 -13.46 3.20
N VAL A 15 2.66 -13.12 3.81
CA VAL A 15 3.90 -13.92 3.79
C VAL A 15 4.28 -14.49 5.15
N ALA A 16 3.75 -13.93 6.24
CA ALA A 16 3.94 -14.43 7.59
C ALA A 16 2.75 -14.05 8.47
N GLY A 17 2.54 -14.81 9.55
CA GLY A 17 1.52 -14.54 10.55
C GLY A 17 1.60 -15.52 11.70
N VAL A 18 0.73 -15.34 12.70
CA VAL A 18 0.66 -16.24 13.85
C VAL A 18 0.12 -17.60 13.42
N PRO A 19 0.82 -18.72 13.65
CA PRO A 19 0.31 -20.05 13.32
C PRO A 19 -1.01 -20.35 14.04
N GLY A 20 -1.97 -20.93 13.32
CA GLY A 20 -3.30 -21.24 13.86
C GLY A 20 -4.28 -20.06 13.87
N ASN A 21 -3.81 -18.83 13.61
CA ASN A 21 -4.67 -17.68 13.40
C ASN A 21 -4.99 -17.48 11.91
N GLN A 22 -6.08 -16.77 11.63
CA GLN A 22 -6.38 -16.31 10.28
C GLN A 22 -5.39 -15.22 9.87
N TRP A 23 -4.82 -15.34 8.67
CA TRP A 23 -3.94 -14.33 8.08
C TRP A 23 -4.78 -13.41 7.20
N TRP A 24 -5.00 -12.20 7.68
CA TRP A 24 -5.76 -11.15 7.00
C TRP A 24 -5.23 -9.78 7.47
N ILE A 25 -5.55 -8.71 6.76
CA ILE A 25 -4.90 -7.41 7.01
C ILE A 25 -5.01 -6.89 8.44
N LEU A 26 -6.16 -7.08 9.10
CA LEU A 26 -6.32 -6.63 10.49
C LEU A 26 -5.90 -7.68 11.54
N GLY A 27 -5.35 -8.82 11.10
CA GLY A 27 -4.86 -9.87 11.97
C GLY A 27 -3.50 -9.52 12.58
N PHE A 28 -3.43 -9.47 13.91
CA PHE A 28 -2.19 -9.20 14.64
C PHE A 28 -1.01 -10.05 14.16
N GLY A 29 0.11 -9.39 13.89
CA GLY A 29 1.36 -10.02 13.44
C GLY A 29 1.33 -10.55 12.01
N THR A 30 0.26 -10.29 11.24
CA THR A 30 0.20 -10.69 9.82
C THR A 30 1.02 -9.71 8.99
N VAL A 31 2.02 -10.24 8.27
CA VAL A 31 2.90 -9.48 7.38
C VAL A 31 2.47 -9.70 5.94
N PHE A 32 2.28 -8.61 5.21
CA PHE A 32 1.96 -8.61 3.79
C PHE A 32 3.10 -8.04 2.98
N VAL A 33 3.30 -8.57 1.77
CA VAL A 33 4.15 -7.96 0.73
C VAL A 33 3.25 -7.35 -0.33
N ILE A 34 3.62 -6.16 -0.82
CA ILE A 34 2.85 -5.39 -1.79
C ILE A 34 3.64 -5.00 -3.05
N ASN A 35 2.93 -4.93 -4.18
CA ASN A 35 3.37 -4.33 -5.43
C ASN A 35 2.18 -3.67 -6.14
N ASP A 36 1.68 -2.65 -5.47
CA ASP A 36 0.37 -2.06 -5.70
C ASP A 36 0.47 -0.89 -6.69
N LYS A 37 -0.55 -0.75 -7.54
CA LYS A 37 -0.62 0.37 -8.49
C LYS A 37 -0.97 1.66 -7.73
N HIS A 38 -0.30 2.74 -8.11
CA HIS A 38 -0.70 4.10 -7.73
C HIS A 38 -1.12 4.84 -8.99
N THR A 39 -2.38 5.23 -9.01
CA THR A 39 -3.04 5.96 -10.08
C THR A 39 -3.36 7.39 -9.65
N GLU A 40 -3.51 8.29 -10.61
CA GLU A 40 -3.85 9.70 -10.37
C GLU A 40 -5.21 9.88 -9.66
N LEU A 41 -6.13 8.97 -9.92
CA LEU A 41 -7.46 8.92 -9.32
C LEU A 41 -7.73 7.51 -8.81
N TYR A 42 -8.75 7.38 -7.95
CA TYR A 42 -9.21 6.09 -7.42
C TYR A 42 -9.65 5.10 -8.51
N GLU A 43 -10.13 5.56 -9.68
CA GLU A 43 -10.69 4.64 -10.67
C GLU A 43 -9.64 3.67 -11.23
N HIS A 44 -10.03 2.41 -11.40
CA HIS A 44 -9.15 1.34 -11.90
C HIS A 44 -8.47 1.67 -13.24
N ASN A 45 -9.13 2.43 -14.11
CA ASN A 45 -8.63 2.80 -15.44
C ASN A 45 -7.88 4.15 -15.44
N SER A 46 -7.69 4.77 -14.29
CA SER A 46 -6.93 6.01 -14.15
C SER A 46 -5.46 5.80 -14.49
N MET A 47 -4.78 6.90 -14.85
CA MET A 47 -3.38 6.88 -15.27
C MET A 47 -2.48 6.38 -14.13
N GLU A 48 -1.69 5.33 -14.38
CA GLU A 48 -0.69 4.81 -13.43
C GLU A 48 0.47 5.80 -13.31
N LEU A 49 0.67 6.36 -12.11
CA LEU A 49 1.76 7.27 -11.77
C LEU A 49 3.03 6.51 -11.35
N GLY A 50 2.84 5.31 -10.80
CA GLY A 50 3.91 4.49 -10.27
C GLY A 50 3.39 3.28 -9.51
N ARG A 51 4.30 2.67 -8.73
CA ARG A 51 3.99 1.51 -7.89
C ARG A 51 4.49 1.67 -6.48
N ALA A 52 3.64 1.27 -5.55
CA ALA A 52 3.97 1.10 -4.16
C ALA A 52 4.48 -0.33 -3.92
N ARG A 53 5.71 -0.45 -3.43
CA ARG A 53 6.36 -1.75 -3.20
C ARG A 53 6.89 -1.82 -1.78
N GLY A 54 6.72 -2.96 -1.12
CA GLY A 54 7.22 -3.10 0.24
C GLY A 54 6.40 -4.09 1.04
N ALA A 55 6.21 -3.78 2.31
CA ALA A 55 5.46 -4.61 3.23
C ALA A 55 4.67 -3.77 4.24
N TYR A 56 3.67 -4.39 4.84
CA TYR A 56 3.04 -3.87 6.04
C TYR A 56 2.71 -4.99 7.02
N VAL A 57 2.54 -4.63 8.29
CA VAL A 57 2.21 -5.55 9.37
C VAL A 57 1.20 -4.92 10.32
N ASN A 58 0.23 -5.71 10.79
CA ASN A 58 -0.62 -5.27 11.89
C ASN A 58 0.07 -5.48 13.24
N LEU A 59 0.25 -4.39 14.00
CA LEU A 59 0.91 -4.41 15.30
C LEU A 59 -0.07 -4.41 16.49
N ALA A 60 -1.36 -4.19 16.25
CA ALA A 60 -2.35 -4.11 17.31
C ALA A 60 -3.24 -5.35 17.35
N VAL A 61 -3.50 -5.86 18.55
CA VAL A 61 -4.38 -7.03 18.77
C VAL A 61 -5.83 -6.75 18.36
N ASP A 62 -6.27 -5.49 18.47
CA ASP A 62 -7.60 -5.04 18.04
C ASP A 62 -7.66 -4.66 16.55
N GLY A 63 -6.55 -4.82 15.82
CA GLY A 63 -6.44 -4.55 14.40
C GLY A 63 -6.28 -3.06 14.02
N SER A 64 -6.10 -2.16 14.99
CA SER A 64 -6.08 -0.71 14.75
C SER A 64 -4.75 -0.11 14.24
N ASP A 65 -3.65 -0.87 14.25
CA ASP A 65 -2.31 -0.35 13.92
C ASP A 65 -1.69 -1.10 12.75
N LEU A 66 -1.67 -0.45 11.58
CA LEU A 66 -0.96 -0.93 10.39
C LEU A 66 0.37 -0.20 10.23
N HIS A 67 1.45 -0.93 10.41
CA HIS A 67 2.80 -0.44 10.20
C HIS A 67 3.25 -0.65 8.76
N LEU A 68 3.49 0.43 8.04
CA LEU A 68 3.84 0.44 6.62
C LEU A 68 5.34 0.67 6.43
N LEU A 69 5.96 -0.13 5.57
CA LEU A 69 7.33 0.08 5.10
C LEU A 69 7.35 -0.11 3.59
N MET A 70 7.35 1.00 2.84
CA MET A 70 7.15 0.94 1.40
C MET A 70 7.93 2.00 0.62
N SER A 71 8.37 1.61 -0.56
CA SER A 71 8.96 2.45 -1.59
C SER A 71 7.89 2.82 -2.61
N HIS A 72 7.74 4.11 -2.88
CA HIS A 72 6.99 4.60 -4.01
C HIS A 72 7.90 4.77 -5.22
N VAL A 73 7.70 3.95 -6.26
CA VAL A 73 8.51 3.93 -7.49
C VAL A 73 7.72 4.60 -8.61
N PHE A 74 8.15 5.79 -9.00
CA PHE A 74 7.46 6.57 -10.02
C PHE A 74 7.84 6.12 -11.43
N THR A 75 6.84 6.00 -12.28
CA THR A 75 7.00 5.63 -13.70
C THR A 75 6.38 6.66 -14.64
N ASN A 76 5.70 7.67 -14.11
CA ASN A 76 5.19 8.79 -14.89
C ASN A 76 6.32 9.60 -15.54
N GLN A 77 6.00 10.40 -16.55
CA GLN A 77 6.99 11.11 -17.36
C GLN A 77 7.89 12.02 -16.51
N GLU A 78 7.32 12.74 -15.54
CA GLU A 78 8.07 13.72 -14.76
C GLU A 78 9.05 13.08 -13.76
N PHE A 79 8.63 12.03 -13.05
CA PHE A 79 9.40 11.45 -11.95
C PHE A 79 9.97 10.06 -12.26
N SER A 80 9.89 9.62 -13.52
CA SER A 80 10.33 8.29 -13.96
C SER A 80 11.69 7.89 -13.38
N GLY A 81 11.74 6.73 -12.71
CA GLY A 81 12.95 6.18 -12.10
C GLY A 81 13.33 6.81 -10.76
N SER A 82 12.62 7.83 -10.29
CA SER A 82 12.76 8.36 -8.93
C SER A 82 11.94 7.53 -7.94
N THR A 83 12.38 7.50 -6.68
CA THR A 83 11.70 6.76 -5.61
C THR A 83 11.59 7.56 -4.32
N LEU A 84 10.61 7.22 -3.50
CA LEU A 84 10.44 7.72 -2.14
C LEU A 84 10.23 6.56 -1.17
N GLU A 85 10.98 6.52 -0.08
CA GLU A 85 10.77 5.56 1.01
C GLU A 85 9.87 6.18 2.07
N ILE A 86 8.78 5.49 2.41
CA ILE A 86 7.68 6.00 3.22
C ILE A 86 7.36 5.03 4.37
N GLN A 87 7.28 5.60 5.57
CA GLN A 87 6.78 4.98 6.80
C GLN A 87 5.78 5.94 7.47
N VAL A 88 4.83 6.46 6.68
CA VAL A 88 4.10 7.74 6.92
C VAL A 88 5.01 8.96 6.82
N SER A 89 6.18 8.97 7.47
CA SER A 89 7.23 9.94 7.17
C SER A 89 7.95 9.58 5.86
N VAL A 90 8.37 10.58 5.10
CA VAL A 90 9.35 10.39 4.02
C VAL A 90 10.72 10.18 4.66
N VAL A 91 11.22 8.95 4.57
CA VAL A 91 12.47 8.52 5.19
C VAL A 91 13.65 8.81 4.28
N SER A 92 13.47 8.63 2.96
CA SER A 92 14.49 8.92 1.96
C SER A 92 13.88 9.04 0.56
N GLY A 93 14.71 9.41 -0.42
CA GLY A 93 14.32 9.37 -1.82
C GLY A 93 15.53 9.33 -2.76
N THR A 94 15.26 8.94 -4.01
CA THR A 94 16.25 8.85 -5.09
C THR A 94 15.83 9.68 -6.30
N GLY A 95 16.75 9.89 -7.25
CA GLY A 95 16.46 10.65 -8.46
C GLY A 95 16.07 12.09 -8.12
N LYS A 96 14.91 12.54 -8.61
CA LYS A 96 14.37 13.88 -8.32
C LYS A 96 14.02 14.11 -6.85
N PHE A 97 13.83 13.04 -6.08
CA PHE A 97 13.52 13.10 -4.66
C PHE A 97 14.75 12.90 -3.77
N ARG A 98 15.96 13.07 -4.31
CA ARG A 98 17.17 12.97 -3.50
C ARG A 98 17.11 14.01 -2.37
N LEU A 99 17.33 13.56 -1.14
CA LEU A 99 17.23 14.36 0.10
C LEU A 99 15.83 14.85 0.46
N ALA A 100 14.78 14.28 -0.16
CA ALA A 100 13.40 14.55 0.18
C ALA A 100 13.11 14.35 1.67
N ARG A 101 12.32 15.27 2.25
CA ARG A 101 11.81 15.21 3.62
C ARG A 101 10.35 15.64 3.63
N GLY A 102 9.55 15.01 4.46
CA GLY A 102 8.13 15.30 4.56
C GLY A 102 7.37 14.15 5.21
N TYR A 103 6.06 14.13 5.00
CA TYR A 103 5.16 13.06 5.41
C TYR A 103 4.13 12.81 4.31
N ALA A 104 3.57 11.61 4.29
CA ALA A 104 2.47 11.21 3.43
C ALA A 104 1.21 11.07 4.30
N PHE A 105 0.09 11.55 3.77
CA PHE A 105 -1.23 11.22 4.30
C PHE A 105 -1.77 10.01 3.57
N LEU A 106 -2.29 9.06 4.34
CA LEU A 106 -2.88 7.83 3.84
C LEU A 106 -4.31 7.75 4.36
N GLU A 107 -5.26 7.73 3.44
CA GLU A 107 -6.67 7.58 3.78
C GLU A 107 -7.22 6.30 3.16
N THR A 108 -7.75 5.39 3.98
CA THR A 108 -8.41 4.19 3.49
C THR A 108 -9.80 4.53 2.98
N LEU A 109 -9.96 4.65 1.66
CA LEU A 109 -11.24 4.96 1.01
C LEU A 109 -12.19 3.76 1.03
N PHE A 110 -11.65 2.56 0.87
CA PHE A 110 -12.42 1.33 0.88
C PHE A 110 -11.61 0.18 1.46
N LEU A 111 -12.24 -0.62 2.31
CA LEU A 111 -11.72 -1.86 2.87
C LEU A 111 -12.86 -2.88 2.82
N ASP A 112 -12.77 -3.86 1.95
CA ASP A 112 -13.72 -4.96 1.95
C ASP A 112 -13.45 -5.90 3.14
N ARG A 113 -14.38 -5.87 4.09
CA ARG A 113 -14.33 -6.68 5.33
C ARG A 113 -14.99 -8.05 5.16
N LEU A 114 -15.53 -8.37 3.99
CA LEU A 114 -16.31 -9.57 3.75
C LEU A 114 -15.64 -10.47 2.72
N THR A 115 -14.56 -11.11 3.13
CA THR A 115 -14.33 -12.53 2.83
C THR A 115 -13.28 -13.07 3.80
N PRO A 116 -13.67 -13.95 4.73
CA PRO A 116 -12.73 -14.95 5.26
C PRO A 116 -12.09 -15.65 4.06
N MET A 117 -10.90 -16.23 4.20
CA MET A 117 -10.46 -17.20 3.20
C MET A 117 -11.24 -18.52 3.42
N PRO A 118 -12.28 -18.85 2.62
CA PRO A 118 -12.42 -20.18 2.12
C PRO A 118 -12.05 -20.17 0.64
N SER A 119 -11.40 -21.24 0.22
CA SER A 119 -11.19 -21.57 -1.18
C SER A 119 -12.48 -21.32 -1.98
N TYR A 120 -12.43 -20.37 -2.92
CA TYR A 120 -13.48 -20.05 -3.91
C TYR A 120 -14.76 -19.35 -3.40
N ALA A 121 -14.87 -18.03 -3.59
CA ALA A 121 -16.04 -17.35 -4.19
C ALA A 121 -15.90 -15.81 -4.22
N GLY A 122 -15.71 -15.25 -5.42
CA GLY A 122 -16.60 -14.20 -5.95
C GLY A 122 -16.50 -12.73 -5.54
N MET A 123 -15.83 -12.33 -4.47
CA MET A 123 -15.58 -10.90 -4.18
C MET A 123 -14.19 -10.72 -3.57
N SER A 124 -13.48 -9.69 -4.04
CA SER A 124 -12.07 -9.48 -3.74
C SER A 124 -11.90 -8.55 -2.54
N PRO A 125 -11.18 -8.95 -1.48
CA PRO A 125 -10.65 -7.99 -0.54
C PRO A 125 -9.70 -7.09 -1.31
N PHE A 126 -10.08 -5.83 -1.47
CA PHE A 126 -9.15 -4.80 -1.88
C PHE A 126 -9.23 -3.63 -0.92
N ILE A 127 -8.06 -3.05 -0.68
CA ILE A 127 -7.93 -1.78 0.00
C ILE A 127 -7.58 -0.79 -1.05
N THR A 128 -8.40 0.23 -1.20
CA THR A 128 -7.93 1.42 -1.88
C THR A 128 -7.62 2.45 -0.83
N THR A 129 -6.35 2.77 -0.71
CA THR A 129 -5.89 3.90 0.07
C THR A 129 -5.71 5.05 -0.91
N ASP A 130 -6.39 6.16 -0.70
CA ASP A 130 -5.97 7.36 -1.39
C ASP A 130 -4.67 7.87 -0.79
N LEU A 131 -3.79 8.25 -1.69
CA LEU A 131 -2.71 9.15 -1.39
C LEU A 131 -3.21 10.53 -1.86
N GLU A 132 -4.32 11.00 -1.25
CA GLU A 132 -5.12 12.16 -1.70
C GLU A 132 -4.25 13.41 -1.94
N GLU A 133 -3.12 13.54 -1.22
CA GLU A 133 -2.14 14.56 -1.52
C GLU A 133 -0.71 14.05 -1.39
N PHE A 134 -0.16 13.58 -2.52
CA PHE A 134 1.24 13.85 -2.86
C PHE A 134 1.46 15.31 -3.31
N ARG A 135 0.67 16.26 -2.78
CA ARG A 135 1.09 17.67 -2.75
C ARG A 135 2.23 17.74 -1.75
N LEU A 136 3.41 17.47 -2.28
CA LEU A 136 4.67 17.59 -1.60
C LEU A 136 4.76 19.01 -1.03
N TRP A 137 4.44 19.16 0.25
CA TRP A 137 5.18 20.07 1.12
C TRP A 137 6.57 19.46 1.35
N LEU A 138 7.28 19.18 0.25
CA LEU A 138 8.71 18.99 0.28
C LEU A 138 9.28 20.35 0.63
N LEU A 139 9.70 20.49 1.88
CA LEU A 139 10.74 21.46 2.19
C LEU A 139 11.99 20.98 1.45
N LEU A 140 12.20 21.47 0.23
CA LEU A 140 13.50 21.46 -0.43
C LEU A 140 14.46 22.36 0.34
#